data_AF-A0A8J7I5R1-F1
#
_entry.id   AF-A0A8J7I5R1-F1
#
_cell.length_a   1.000
_cell.length_b   1.000
_cell.length_c   1.000
_cell.angle_alpha   90.00
_cell.angle_beta   90.00
_cell.angle_gamma   90.00
#
_symmetry.space_group_name_H-M   'P 1'
#
loop_
_entity.id
_entity.type
_entity.pdbx_description
1 polymer ?
#
loop_
_entity_poly.entity_id
_entity_poly.type
_entity_poly.pdbx_seq_one_letter_code
_entity_poly.pdbx_strand_id
1 'polypeptide(L)'
;MTSLNEEIFKKLNIYNRNYAEYTKCLIRGREIVIDGRPEEKVRQLFIYFLVNESELFPNEIIIKVESNNHDIELYRSVKNEYFKPYQPPVMIVEVKREEENLQNHEKQIQRYLKKSCSKIGILYNYHQIIAYTKKDKDFMSLHLNSLRDIPPLILQSSNKLEKDTLEFEKAVSGNFDSFVYLINKYGKYKLNTIIFKLKGEELPIFGSFFEFQDNKVYYVKDTKKQPSFNFQDFEKLVFITYGQM
;
A
#
# COMPACT_ATOMS: atom_id res chain seq x y z
N MET A 1 21.43 -0.47 26.35
CA MET A 1 20.79 0.03 25.11
C MET A 1 21.83 0.86 24.39
N THR A 2 22.11 0.57 23.12
CA THR A 2 22.94 1.44 22.28
C THR A 2 22.22 2.78 22.09
N SER A 3 22.94 3.89 22.12
CA SER A 3 22.32 5.19 21.84
C SER A 3 21.91 5.29 20.36
N LEU A 4 20.88 6.07 20.07
CA LEU A 4 20.40 6.28 18.68
C LEU A 4 21.54 6.79 17.78
N ASN A 5 22.38 7.70 18.29
CA ASN A 5 23.51 8.23 17.54
C ASN A 5 24.54 7.15 17.19
N GLU A 6 24.88 6.24 18.11
CA GLU A 6 25.80 5.14 17.82
C GLU A 6 25.27 4.21 16.72
N GLU A 7 23.98 3.84 16.78
CA GLU A 7 23.35 3.03 15.73
C GLU A 7 23.35 3.75 14.38
N ILE A 8 23.11 5.06 14.39
CA ILE A 8 23.14 5.89 13.18
C ILE A 8 24.53 5.91 12.54
N PHE A 9 25.58 6.17 13.32
CA PHE A 9 26.95 6.16 12.79
C PHE A 9 27.39 4.78 12.31
N LYS A 10 26.85 3.71 12.91
CA LYS A 10 27.15 2.34 12.51
C LYS A 10 26.44 1.91 11.23
N LYS A 11 25.18 2.31 11.05
CA LYS A 11 24.31 1.82 9.96
C LYS A 11 24.21 2.78 8.78
N LEU A 12 24.19 4.09 9.04
CA LEU A 12 24.00 5.10 8.01
C LEU A 12 25.34 5.63 7.53
N ASN A 13 25.46 5.91 6.23
CA ASN A 13 26.63 6.58 5.68
C ASN A 13 26.54 8.08 5.95
N ILE A 14 27.00 8.50 7.14
CA ILE A 14 26.99 9.89 7.59
C ILE A 14 28.25 10.61 7.11
N TYR A 15 28.07 11.79 6.54
CA TYR A 15 29.17 12.69 6.18
C TYR A 15 28.82 14.14 6.49
N ASN A 16 29.85 14.96 6.63
CA ASN A 16 29.72 16.37 6.98
C ASN A 16 29.91 17.27 5.75
N ARG A 17 29.02 18.25 5.58
CA ARG A 17 29.17 19.33 4.59
C ARG A 17 28.71 20.64 5.21
N ASN A 18 29.54 21.68 5.14
CA ASN A 18 29.22 23.01 5.70
C ASN A 18 28.73 22.95 7.16
N TYR A 19 29.44 22.19 8.02
CA TYR A 19 29.13 22.02 9.45
C TYR A 19 27.79 21.35 9.78
N ALA A 20 27.15 20.69 8.80
CA ALA A 20 25.95 19.88 9.04
C ALA A 20 26.17 18.42 8.63
N GLU A 21 25.52 17.51 9.34
CA GLU A 21 25.50 16.07 9.08
C GLU A 21 24.44 15.73 8.03
N TYR A 22 24.84 14.93 7.04
CA TYR A 22 24.00 14.45 5.96
C TYR A 22 24.05 12.92 5.85
N THR A 23 22.99 12.36 5.29
CA THR A 23 22.95 10.98 4.80
C THR A 23 22.20 10.92 3.47
N LYS A 24 22.41 9.85 2.70
CA LYS A 24 21.60 9.58 1.50
C LYS A 24 20.42 8.70 1.89
N CYS A 25 19.20 9.20 1.68
CA CYS A 25 18.00 8.38 1.92
C CYS A 25 17.93 7.24 0.90
N LEU A 26 17.91 5.99 1.39
CA LEU A 26 17.97 4.78 0.54
C LEU A 26 16.78 4.69 -0.43
N ILE A 27 15.60 5.15 -0.03
CA ILE A 27 14.38 5.08 -0.86
C ILE A 27 14.28 6.26 -1.83
N ARG A 28 14.63 7.48 -1.39
CA ARG A 28 14.45 8.70 -2.19
C ARG A 28 15.64 9.01 -3.09
N GLY A 29 16.79 8.36 -2.85
CA GLY A 29 18.01 8.55 -3.62
C GLY A 29 18.68 9.93 -3.48
N ARG A 30 18.20 10.79 -2.56
CA ARG A 30 18.69 12.16 -2.36
C ARG A 30 19.32 12.36 -0.99
N GLU A 31 20.18 13.37 -0.87
CA GLU A 31 20.79 13.80 0.38
C GLU A 31 19.73 14.39 1.32
N ILE A 32 19.83 14.06 2.60
CA ILE A 32 18.98 14.57 3.67
C ILE A 32 19.87 15.05 4.81
N VAL A 33 19.61 16.27 5.29
CA VAL A 33 20.20 16.79 6.54
C VAL A 33 19.59 16.01 7.70
N ILE A 34 20.43 15.50 8.60
CA ILE A 34 19.99 14.83 9.84
C ILE A 34 20.40 15.58 11.10
N ASP A 35 21.32 16.54 10.97
CA ASP A 35 21.71 17.40 12.08
C ASP A 35 20.53 18.24 12.59
N GLY A 36 20.38 18.33 13.90
CA GLY A 36 19.23 18.97 14.57
C GLY A 36 17.85 18.36 14.25
N ARG A 37 17.78 17.18 13.62
CA ARG A 37 16.53 16.53 13.19
C ARG A 37 16.37 15.14 13.83
N PRO A 38 16.02 15.06 15.12
CA PRO A 38 15.95 13.79 15.85
C PRO A 38 14.93 12.80 15.27
N GLU A 39 13.80 13.28 14.75
CA GLU A 39 12.81 12.40 14.12
C GLU A 39 13.29 11.85 12.76
N GLU A 40 14.03 12.65 12.00
CA GLU A 40 14.61 12.21 10.72
C GLU A 40 15.67 11.12 10.95
N LYS A 41 16.45 11.25 12.01
CA LYS A 41 17.39 10.23 12.48
C LYS A 41 16.70 8.88 12.71
N VAL A 42 15.56 8.86 13.43
CA VAL A 42 14.74 7.66 13.63
C VAL A 42 14.16 7.14 12.31
N ARG A 43 13.65 8.04 11.45
CA ARG A 43 13.09 7.70 10.12
C ARG A 43 14.11 6.97 9.25
N GLN A 44 15.32 7.52 9.11
CA GLN A 44 16.37 6.92 8.28
C GLN A 44 16.85 5.58 8.83
N LEU A 45 16.89 5.41 10.14
CA LEU A 45 17.22 4.13 10.77
C LEU A 45 16.14 3.07 10.49
N PHE A 46 14.86 3.43 10.57
CA PHE A 46 13.76 2.52 10.22
C PHE A 46 13.80 2.14 8.73
N ILE A 47 14.07 3.12 7.85
CA ILE A 47 14.25 2.86 6.42
C ILE A 47 15.42 1.90 6.18
N TYR A 48 16.55 2.09 6.87
CA TYR A 48 17.69 1.17 6.78
C TYR A 48 17.28 -0.25 7.15
N PHE A 49 16.55 -0.43 8.25
CA PHE A 49 16.01 -1.73 8.63
C PHE A 49 15.14 -2.32 7.50
N LEU A 50 14.18 -1.55 6.98
CA LEU A 50 13.30 -2.03 5.91
C LEU A 50 14.08 -2.49 4.67
N VAL A 51 15.08 -1.73 4.24
CA VAL A 51 15.80 -1.99 2.99
C VAL A 51 16.86 -3.08 3.14
N ASN A 52 17.57 -3.11 4.27
CA ASN A 52 18.78 -3.92 4.42
C ASN A 52 18.64 -5.10 5.39
N GLU A 53 17.68 -5.07 6.33
CA GLU A 53 17.63 -6.03 7.45
C GLU A 53 16.30 -6.78 7.57
N SER A 54 15.22 -6.26 6.96
CA SER A 54 13.87 -6.78 7.19
C SER A 54 13.58 -8.10 6.46
N GLU A 55 14.42 -8.49 5.51
CA GLU A 55 14.22 -9.62 4.60
C GLU A 55 12.90 -9.55 3.80
N LEU A 56 12.16 -8.43 3.88
CA LEU A 56 11.02 -8.15 3.00
C LEU A 56 11.57 -7.99 1.59
N PHE A 57 11.28 -8.96 0.73
CA PHE A 57 11.82 -8.98 -0.62
C PHE A 57 11.47 -7.69 -1.38
N PRO A 58 12.46 -6.98 -1.98
CA PRO A 58 12.22 -5.76 -2.75
C PRO A 58 11.24 -5.95 -3.92
N ASN A 59 11.10 -7.19 -4.40
CA ASN A 59 10.20 -7.58 -5.48
C ASN A 59 8.76 -7.80 -5.01
N GLU A 60 8.46 -7.61 -3.72
CA GLU A 60 7.15 -7.84 -3.12
C GLU A 60 6.56 -6.59 -2.46
N ILE A 61 7.42 -5.66 -2.03
CA ILE A 61 7.02 -4.45 -1.30
C ILE A 61 7.62 -3.21 -1.96
N ILE A 62 6.78 -2.21 -2.17
CA ILE A 62 7.16 -0.85 -2.57
C ILE A 62 7.10 0.03 -1.33
N ILE A 63 8.20 0.71 -1.01
CA ILE A 63 8.29 1.65 0.10
C ILE A 63 8.17 3.07 -0.44
N LYS A 64 7.29 3.88 0.15
CA LYS A 64 7.20 5.32 -0.08
C LYS A 64 7.53 6.06 1.21
N VAL A 65 8.18 7.20 1.09
CA VAL A 65 8.63 8.03 2.23
C VAL A 65 8.05 9.43 2.05
N GLU A 66 7.47 9.97 3.13
CA GLU A 66 6.79 11.28 3.16
C GLU A 66 5.65 11.41 2.13
N SER A 67 4.86 10.35 1.94
CA SER A 67 3.69 10.36 1.05
C SER A 67 2.39 10.47 1.85
N ASN A 68 1.40 11.19 1.31
CA ASN A 68 0.07 11.33 1.91
C ASN A 68 0.06 11.86 3.36
N ASN A 69 1.07 12.64 3.75
CA ASN A 69 1.32 13.12 5.12
C ASN A 69 1.66 11.99 6.12
N HIS A 70 2.12 10.85 5.64
CA HIS A 70 2.65 9.75 6.44
C HIS A 70 4.17 9.68 6.27
N ASP A 71 4.89 9.25 7.31
CA ASP A 71 6.35 9.15 7.24
C ASP A 71 6.81 8.07 6.28
N ILE A 72 6.23 6.87 6.40
CA ILE A 72 6.56 5.74 5.54
C ILE A 72 5.29 4.94 5.25
N GLU A 73 5.08 4.61 3.97
CA GLU A 73 4.01 3.72 3.52
C GLU A 73 4.62 2.52 2.82
N LEU A 74 4.14 1.32 3.15
CA LEU A 74 4.51 0.09 2.44
C LEU A 74 3.30 -0.37 1.63
N TYR A 75 3.53 -0.60 0.35
CA TYR A 75 2.58 -1.15 -0.60
C TYR A 75 3.08 -2.50 -1.09
N ARG A 76 2.19 -3.32 -1.63
CA ARG A 76 2.65 -4.49 -2.40
C ARG A 76 3.07 -4.09 -3.78
N SER A 77 4.09 -4.76 -4.28
CA SER A 77 4.40 -4.73 -5.70
C SER A 77 3.25 -5.36 -6.47
N VAL A 78 2.78 -4.67 -7.50
CA VAL A 78 1.91 -5.28 -8.49
C VAL A 78 2.79 -5.99 -9.52
N LYS A 79 2.70 -7.32 -9.58
CA LYS A 79 3.52 -8.13 -10.50
C LYS A 79 2.94 -8.21 -11.92
N ASN A 80 1.62 -8.06 -12.06
CA ASN A 80 0.93 -8.13 -13.35
C ASN A 80 0.70 -6.73 -13.91
N GLU A 81 1.26 -6.44 -15.10
CA GLU A 81 1.17 -5.12 -15.71
C GLU A 81 -0.25 -4.71 -16.13
N TYR A 82 -1.14 -5.69 -16.30
CA TYR A 82 -2.55 -5.57 -16.69
C TYR A 82 -3.52 -5.48 -15.51
N PHE A 83 -3.06 -5.85 -14.30
CA PHE A 83 -3.87 -5.87 -13.08
C PHE A 83 -3.28 -4.94 -12.02
N LYS A 84 -3.53 -3.64 -12.18
CA LYS A 84 -3.06 -2.56 -11.31
C LYS A 84 -4.24 -1.83 -10.62
N PRO A 85 -5.12 -2.53 -9.89
CA PRO A 85 -6.18 -1.84 -9.15
C PRO A 85 -5.59 -0.94 -8.07
N TYR A 86 -6.42 -0.05 -7.53
CA TYR A 86 -6.14 0.71 -6.32
C TYR A 86 -5.83 -0.27 -5.19
N GLN A 87 -4.69 -0.09 -4.55
CA GLN A 87 -4.29 -0.83 -3.37
C GLN A 87 -3.99 0.14 -2.23
N PRO A 88 -4.67 0.02 -1.08
CA PRO A 88 -4.27 0.78 0.10
C PRO A 88 -2.87 0.33 0.56
N PRO A 89 -2.14 1.16 1.32
CA PRO A 89 -0.93 0.71 1.98
C PRO A 89 -1.22 -0.55 2.80
N VAL A 90 -0.31 -1.51 2.76
CA VAL A 90 -0.35 -2.67 3.67
C VAL A 90 0.00 -2.21 5.08
N MET A 91 0.96 -1.29 5.18
CA MET A 91 1.42 -0.74 6.44
C MET A 91 1.70 0.76 6.31
N ILE A 92 1.37 1.50 7.36
CA ILE A 92 1.79 2.89 7.56
C ILE A 92 2.69 2.91 8.80
N VAL A 93 3.82 3.61 8.71
CA VAL A 93 4.70 3.86 9.84
C VAL A 93 4.71 5.34 10.11
N GLU A 94 4.55 5.69 11.37
CA GLU A 94 4.70 7.03 11.90
C GLU A 94 5.82 6.99 12.93
N VAL A 95 6.85 7.81 12.71
CA VAL A 95 8.01 7.92 13.59
C VAL A 95 7.87 9.10 14.54
N LYS A 96 8.53 9.00 15.69
CA LYS A 96 8.67 10.07 16.67
C LYS A 96 10.11 10.16 17.14
N ARG A 97 10.42 11.26 17.84
CA ARG A 97 11.72 11.47 18.50
C ARG A 97 11.89 10.46 19.64
N GLU A 98 13.13 10.15 19.99
CA GLU A 98 13.45 9.11 20.98
C GLU A 98 12.81 9.35 22.35
N GLU A 99 12.64 10.61 22.74
CA GLU A 99 12.10 11.05 24.02
C GLU A 99 10.56 11.08 24.08
N GLU A 100 9.88 10.93 22.93
CA GLU A 100 8.43 11.04 22.85
C GLU A 100 7.73 9.80 23.39
N ASN A 101 6.65 9.99 24.16
CA ASN A 101 5.75 8.91 24.55
C ASN A 101 4.82 8.55 23.39
N LEU A 102 5.02 7.37 22.80
CA LEU A 102 4.24 6.90 21.65
C LEU A 102 2.73 6.84 21.89
N GLN A 103 2.27 6.61 23.13
CA GLN A 103 0.83 6.53 23.43
C GLN A 103 0.10 7.85 23.11
N ASN A 104 0.77 9.00 23.21
CA ASN A 104 0.18 10.30 22.88
C ASN A 104 -0.20 10.41 21.38
N HIS A 105 0.39 9.56 20.53
CA HIS A 105 0.25 9.58 19.08
C HIS A 105 -0.70 8.49 18.56
N GLU A 106 -1.32 7.70 19.44
CA GLU A 106 -2.24 6.62 19.07
C GLU A 106 -3.41 7.10 18.19
N LYS A 107 -4.04 8.21 18.57
CA LYS A 107 -5.17 8.77 17.81
C LYS A 107 -4.75 9.20 16.39
N GLN A 108 -3.51 9.67 16.24
CA GLN A 108 -2.98 10.08 14.94
C GLN A 108 -2.83 8.88 14.02
N ILE A 109 -2.14 7.82 14.45
CA ILE A 109 -1.93 6.63 13.62
C ILE A 109 -3.27 5.95 13.29
N GLN A 110 -4.19 5.80 14.26
CA GLN A 110 -5.51 5.21 13.99
C GLN A 110 -6.30 6.01 12.94
N ARG A 111 -6.22 7.34 12.95
CA ARG A 111 -6.84 8.20 11.94
C ARG A 111 -6.24 7.94 10.55
N TYR A 112 -4.91 7.82 10.45
CA TYR A 112 -4.22 7.49 9.20
C TYR A 112 -4.66 6.12 8.66
N LEU A 113 -4.73 5.10 9.52
CA LEU A 113 -5.19 3.76 9.13
C LEU A 113 -6.64 3.75 8.64
N LYS A 114 -7.54 4.48 9.32
CA LYS A 114 -8.95 4.62 8.91
C LYS A 114 -9.07 5.30 7.55
N LYS A 115 -8.37 6.43 7.34
CA LYS A 115 -8.45 7.22 6.10
C LYS A 115 -7.85 6.47 4.90
N SER A 116 -6.72 5.81 5.09
CA SER A 116 -6.01 5.08 4.03
C SER A 116 -6.57 3.68 3.77
N CYS A 117 -7.43 3.17 4.66
CA CYS A 117 -7.83 1.76 4.73
C CYS A 117 -6.67 0.78 4.93
N SER A 118 -5.52 1.25 5.43
CA SER A 118 -4.41 0.39 5.83
C SER A 118 -4.80 -0.51 6.99
N LYS A 119 -4.26 -1.73 6.99
CA LYS A 119 -4.55 -2.75 8.02
C LYS A 119 -3.53 -2.75 9.15
N ILE A 120 -2.33 -2.22 8.91
CA ILE A 120 -1.22 -2.25 9.85
C ILE A 120 -0.69 -0.83 10.02
N GLY A 121 -0.55 -0.41 11.28
CA GLY A 121 0.15 0.82 11.66
C GLY A 121 1.30 0.50 12.59
N ILE A 122 2.41 1.22 12.45
CA ILE A 122 3.53 1.16 13.39
C ILE A 122 3.78 2.56 13.92
N LEU A 123 3.81 2.71 15.24
CA LEU A 123 4.42 3.85 15.91
C LEU A 123 5.81 3.46 16.38
N TYR A 124 6.81 4.28 16.07
CA TYR A 124 8.21 3.96 16.34
C TYR A 124 9.01 5.19 16.79
N ASN A 125 9.75 5.07 17.89
CA ASN A 125 10.66 6.13 18.38
C ASN A 125 12.06 5.59 18.68
N TYR A 126 12.53 4.59 17.93
CA TYR A 126 13.75 3.84 18.20
C TYR A 126 13.69 2.89 19.40
N HIS A 127 13.23 3.35 20.57
CA HIS A 127 13.20 2.55 21.80
C HIS A 127 11.96 1.66 21.92
N GLN A 128 10.85 2.09 21.36
CA GLN A 128 9.56 1.42 21.44
C GLN A 128 8.98 1.24 20.05
N ILE A 129 8.28 0.12 19.87
CA ILE A 129 7.54 -0.19 18.66
C ILE A 129 6.13 -0.60 19.10
N ILE A 130 5.11 0.13 18.64
CA ILE A 130 3.71 -0.23 18.87
C ILE A 130 3.07 -0.52 17.53
N ALA A 131 2.64 -1.76 17.34
CA ALA A 131 1.90 -2.20 16.18
C ALA A 131 0.40 -2.07 16.41
N TYR A 132 -0.32 -1.58 15.42
CA TYR A 132 -1.77 -1.50 15.37
C TYR A 132 -2.27 -2.36 14.22
N THR A 133 -3.02 -3.42 14.52
CA THR A 133 -3.56 -4.32 13.50
C THR A 133 -5.08 -4.26 13.50
N LYS A 134 -5.67 -4.20 12.30
CA LYS A 134 -7.12 -4.15 12.16
C LYS A 134 -7.75 -5.49 12.54
N LYS A 135 -8.66 -5.46 13.51
CA LYS A 135 -9.52 -6.58 13.89
C LYS A 135 -10.97 -6.09 13.86
N ASP A 136 -11.76 -6.65 12.96
CA ASP A 136 -13.14 -6.21 12.68
C ASP A 136 -13.23 -4.71 12.33
N LYS A 137 -13.89 -3.92 13.18
CA LYS A 137 -14.08 -2.46 13.00
C LYS A 137 -13.02 -1.63 13.71
N ASP A 138 -12.21 -2.23 14.57
CA ASP A 138 -11.26 -1.54 15.45
C ASP A 138 -9.81 -1.98 15.21
N PHE A 139 -8.88 -1.32 15.91
CA PHE A 139 -7.46 -1.64 15.87
C PHE A 139 -7.01 -2.13 17.23
N MET A 140 -6.33 -3.28 17.24
CA MET A 140 -5.65 -3.79 18.43
C MET A 140 -4.21 -3.32 18.43
N SER A 141 -3.75 -2.77 19.56
CA SER A 141 -2.36 -2.41 19.78
C SER A 141 -1.57 -3.58 20.38
N LEU A 142 -0.32 -3.71 19.97
CA LEU A 142 0.65 -4.69 20.48
C LEU A 142 2.02 -4.03 20.55
N HIS A 143 2.67 -4.10 21.71
CA HIS A 143 4.08 -3.71 21.83
C HIS A 143 4.96 -4.81 21.22
N LEU A 144 5.82 -4.44 20.28
CA LEU A 144 6.78 -5.36 19.69
C LEU A 144 8.12 -5.26 20.43
N ASN A 145 8.84 -6.39 20.51
CA ASN A 145 10.13 -6.46 21.17
C ASN A 145 11.27 -6.11 20.19
N SER A 146 11.06 -6.32 18.89
CA SER A 146 12.05 -6.08 17.85
C SER A 146 11.42 -5.60 16.55
N LEU A 147 12.19 -4.85 15.75
CA LEU A 147 11.82 -4.55 14.36
C LEU A 147 11.62 -5.84 13.54
N ARG A 148 12.30 -6.94 13.90
CA ARG A 148 12.14 -8.25 13.25
C ARG A 148 10.76 -8.88 13.46
N ASP A 149 9.96 -8.36 14.38
CA ASP A 149 8.57 -8.80 14.57
C ASP A 149 7.62 -8.18 13.51
N ILE A 150 8.08 -7.19 12.72
CA ILE A 150 7.25 -6.49 11.73
C ILE A 150 7.01 -7.32 10.44
N PRO A 151 8.02 -7.96 9.82
CA PRO A 151 7.79 -8.73 8.58
C PRO A 151 6.71 -9.81 8.69
N PRO A 152 6.62 -10.61 9.78
CA PRO A 152 5.53 -11.57 9.95
C PRO A 152 4.12 -10.95 9.90
N LEU A 153 3.93 -9.72 10.43
CA LEU A 153 2.64 -9.03 10.38
C LEU A 153 2.23 -8.70 8.95
N ILE A 154 3.19 -8.30 8.11
CA ILE A 154 2.97 -8.00 6.70
C ILE A 154 2.62 -9.29 5.95
N LEU A 155 3.35 -10.37 6.18
CA LEU A 155 3.16 -11.67 5.52
C LEU A 155 1.81 -12.31 5.87
N GLN A 156 1.33 -12.25 7.11
CA GLN A 156 0.00 -12.80 7.47
C GLN A 156 -1.14 -12.14 6.69
N SER A 157 -0.95 -10.92 6.18
CA SER A 157 -1.93 -10.24 5.36
C SER A 157 -1.95 -10.73 3.89
N SER A 158 -1.00 -11.57 3.45
CA SER A 158 -0.64 -11.87 2.04
C SER A 158 -1.74 -12.54 1.21
N ASN A 159 -2.46 -13.50 1.79
CA ASN A 159 -3.33 -14.46 1.08
C ASN A 159 -4.43 -13.85 0.18
N LYS A 160 -4.83 -12.59 0.40
CA LYS A 160 -5.96 -11.99 -0.35
C LYS A 160 -5.57 -11.57 -1.79
N LEU A 161 -4.35 -11.13 -2.02
CA LEU A 161 -3.93 -10.60 -3.33
C LEU A 161 -3.66 -11.72 -4.35
N GLU A 162 -3.18 -12.87 -3.89
CA GLU A 162 -2.97 -14.05 -4.74
C GLU A 162 -4.30 -14.53 -5.33
N LYS A 163 -5.35 -14.57 -4.50
CA LYS A 163 -6.71 -14.86 -4.96
C LYS A 163 -7.17 -13.87 -6.04
N ASP A 164 -6.95 -12.58 -5.84
CA ASP A 164 -7.38 -11.56 -6.81
C ASP A 164 -6.68 -11.70 -8.16
N THR A 165 -5.39 -12.05 -8.13
CA THR A 165 -4.58 -12.28 -9.33
C THR A 165 -5.07 -13.51 -10.08
N LEU A 166 -5.36 -14.60 -9.37
CA LEU A 166 -5.92 -15.82 -9.97
C LEU A 166 -7.29 -15.57 -10.61
N GLU A 167 -8.18 -14.82 -9.93
CA GLU A 167 -9.48 -14.46 -10.50
C GLU A 167 -9.31 -13.54 -11.72
N PHE A 168 -8.31 -12.65 -11.73
CA PHE A 168 -7.99 -11.84 -12.91
C PHE A 168 -7.60 -12.70 -14.11
N GLU A 169 -6.71 -13.68 -13.94
CA GLU A 169 -6.28 -14.59 -15.02
C GLU A 169 -7.44 -15.41 -15.59
N LYS A 170 -8.34 -15.89 -14.73
CA LYS A 170 -9.57 -16.57 -15.16
C LYS A 170 -10.48 -15.64 -15.96
N ALA A 171 -10.67 -14.40 -15.50
CA ALA A 171 -11.51 -13.41 -16.19
C ALA A 171 -10.92 -12.99 -17.55
N VAL A 172 -9.58 -12.90 -17.66
CA VAL A 172 -8.87 -12.69 -18.94
C VAL A 172 -9.09 -13.85 -19.91
N SER A 173 -9.25 -15.07 -19.38
CA SER A 173 -9.60 -16.27 -20.14
C SER A 173 -11.11 -16.38 -20.46
N GLY A 174 -11.90 -15.35 -20.15
CA GLY A 174 -13.34 -15.28 -20.44
C GLY A 174 -14.26 -15.83 -19.34
N ASN A 175 -13.74 -16.14 -18.15
CA ASN A 175 -14.58 -16.55 -17.03
C ASN A 175 -15.41 -15.37 -16.48
N PHE A 176 -16.73 -15.44 -16.66
CA PHE A 176 -17.63 -14.37 -16.24
C PHE A 176 -17.78 -14.26 -14.71
N ASP A 177 -17.80 -15.37 -13.97
CA ASP A 177 -17.93 -15.34 -12.50
C ASP A 177 -16.73 -14.65 -11.85
N SER A 178 -15.53 -14.90 -12.35
CA SER A 178 -14.31 -14.22 -11.94
C SER A 178 -14.36 -12.74 -12.30
N PHE A 179 -14.90 -12.37 -13.47
CA PHE A 179 -15.15 -10.98 -13.82
C PHE A 179 -16.12 -10.31 -12.82
N VAL A 180 -17.23 -10.99 -12.49
CA VAL A 180 -18.22 -10.53 -11.49
C VAL A 180 -17.56 -10.31 -10.12
N TYR A 181 -16.73 -11.26 -9.68
CA TYR A 181 -15.96 -11.14 -8.44
C TYR A 181 -15.11 -9.87 -8.41
N LEU A 182 -14.37 -9.61 -9.48
CA LEU A 182 -13.46 -8.47 -9.58
C LEU A 182 -14.21 -7.15 -9.67
N ILE A 183 -15.30 -7.06 -10.44
CA ILE A 183 -16.04 -5.79 -10.58
C ILE A 183 -16.83 -5.46 -9.31
N ASN A 184 -17.33 -6.45 -8.56
CA ASN A 184 -17.91 -6.20 -7.24
C ASN A 184 -16.90 -5.60 -6.25
N LYS A 185 -15.62 -5.95 -6.43
CA LYS A 185 -14.54 -5.51 -5.54
C LYS A 185 -13.92 -4.18 -5.97
N TYR A 186 -13.61 -4.03 -7.25
CA TYR A 186 -12.86 -2.90 -7.80
C TYR A 186 -13.71 -1.95 -8.62
N GLY A 187 -14.81 -2.43 -9.19
CA GLY A 187 -15.72 -1.67 -10.06
C GLY A 187 -16.87 -0.97 -9.34
N LYS A 188 -17.09 -1.22 -8.04
CA LYS A 188 -18.18 -0.60 -7.26
C LYS A 188 -18.08 0.92 -7.15
N TYR A 189 -16.86 1.46 -7.21
CA TYR A 189 -16.59 2.89 -7.10
C TYR A 189 -15.77 3.36 -8.29
N LYS A 190 -15.75 4.66 -8.56
CA LYS A 190 -14.97 5.28 -9.65
C LYS A 190 -13.46 5.33 -9.40
N LEU A 191 -12.95 4.54 -8.45
CA LEU A 191 -11.52 4.49 -8.17
C LEU A 191 -10.77 3.75 -9.27
N ASN A 192 -11.34 2.65 -9.78
CA ASN A 192 -10.71 1.84 -10.81
C ASN A 192 -11.43 1.99 -12.14
N THR A 193 -10.67 1.91 -13.21
CA THR A 193 -11.16 1.69 -14.56
C THR A 193 -10.98 0.21 -14.90
N ILE A 194 -12.04 -0.41 -15.39
CA ILE A 194 -12.06 -1.80 -15.83
C ILE A 194 -12.21 -1.81 -17.34
N ILE A 195 -11.26 -2.44 -18.02
CA ILE A 195 -11.25 -2.58 -19.48
C ILE A 195 -11.59 -4.02 -19.81
N PHE A 196 -12.64 -4.22 -20.58
CA PHE A 196 -13.15 -5.53 -20.95
C PHE A 196 -13.57 -5.55 -22.41
N LYS A 197 -13.79 -6.74 -22.97
CA LYS A 197 -14.24 -6.91 -24.35
C LYS A 197 -15.55 -7.69 -24.37
N LEU A 198 -16.44 -7.30 -25.27
CA LEU A 198 -17.68 -8.00 -25.56
C LEU A 198 -17.59 -8.70 -26.91
N LYS A 199 -18.35 -9.78 -27.06
CA LYS A 199 -18.47 -10.52 -28.32
C LYS A 199 -19.06 -9.60 -29.39
N GLY A 200 -18.42 -9.57 -30.56
CA GLY A 200 -18.86 -8.75 -31.69
C GLY A 200 -18.38 -7.30 -31.64
N GLU A 201 -17.77 -6.84 -30.55
CA GLU A 201 -17.13 -5.53 -30.47
C GLU A 201 -15.66 -5.63 -30.91
N GLU A 202 -15.23 -4.74 -31.81
CA GLU A 202 -13.84 -4.71 -32.29
C GLU A 202 -12.88 -4.16 -31.23
N LEU A 203 -13.33 -3.15 -30.48
CA LEU A 203 -12.51 -2.42 -29.51
C LEU A 203 -12.86 -2.76 -28.05
N PRO A 204 -11.87 -2.75 -27.15
CA PRO A 204 -12.13 -2.86 -25.71
C PRO A 204 -12.99 -1.69 -25.20
N ILE A 205 -13.82 -2.00 -24.21
CA ILE A 205 -14.72 -1.08 -23.53
C ILE A 205 -14.12 -0.71 -22.18
N PHE A 206 -14.20 0.59 -21.86
CA PHE A 206 -13.78 1.15 -20.59
C PHE A 206 -15.03 1.41 -19.74
N GLY A 207 -15.02 0.89 -18.52
CA GLY A 207 -16.13 1.08 -17.58
C GLY A 207 -15.64 1.36 -16.17
N SER A 208 -16.47 2.09 -15.43
CA SER A 208 -16.37 2.29 -13.98
C SER A 208 -17.77 2.24 -13.38
N PHE A 209 -17.90 2.07 -12.06
CA PHE A 209 -19.19 2.05 -11.36
C PHE A 209 -20.16 1.00 -11.93
N PHE A 210 -19.84 -0.27 -11.70
CA PHE A 210 -20.58 -1.41 -12.22
C PHE A 210 -21.75 -1.80 -11.31
N GLU A 211 -22.88 -2.12 -11.93
CA GLU A 211 -24.09 -2.59 -11.25
C GLU A 211 -24.67 -3.80 -11.99
N PHE A 212 -25.34 -4.69 -11.25
CA PHE A 212 -25.96 -5.89 -11.78
C PHE A 212 -27.46 -5.83 -11.61
N GLN A 213 -28.19 -6.02 -12.71
CA GLN A 213 -29.63 -6.12 -12.68
C GLN A 213 -30.12 -6.97 -13.87
N ASP A 214 -31.04 -7.91 -13.61
CA ASP A 214 -31.76 -8.68 -14.64
C ASP A 214 -30.86 -9.29 -15.74
N ASN A 215 -29.80 -10.02 -15.33
CA ASN A 215 -28.80 -10.63 -16.20
C ASN A 215 -28.01 -9.67 -17.10
N LYS A 216 -28.01 -8.38 -16.73
CA LYS A 216 -27.23 -7.33 -17.38
C LYS A 216 -26.23 -6.73 -16.41
N VAL A 217 -25.10 -6.34 -16.97
CA VAL A 217 -24.09 -5.53 -16.29
C VAL A 217 -24.21 -4.12 -16.82
N TYR A 218 -24.47 -3.18 -15.91
CA TYR A 218 -24.52 -1.75 -16.18
C TYR A 218 -23.19 -1.14 -15.74
N TYR A 219 -22.72 -0.14 -16.47
CA TYR A 219 -21.48 0.56 -16.14
C TYR A 219 -21.56 2.01 -16.58
N VAL A 220 -20.66 2.85 -16.07
CA VAL A 220 -20.53 4.25 -16.47
C VAL A 220 -19.35 4.39 -17.42
N LYS A 221 -19.59 5.03 -18.56
CA LYS A 221 -18.61 5.37 -19.60
C LYS A 221 -18.63 6.88 -19.84
N ASP A 222 -17.61 7.61 -19.38
CA ASP A 222 -17.26 9.03 -19.59
C ASP A 222 -18.34 10.14 -19.47
N THR A 223 -19.65 9.89 -19.58
CA THR A 223 -20.76 10.85 -19.41
C THR A 223 -22.08 10.15 -19.03
N LYS A 224 -23.14 10.93 -18.76
CA LYS A 224 -24.44 10.62 -18.09
C LYS A 224 -25.25 9.39 -18.57
N LYS A 225 -24.85 8.68 -19.62
CA LYS A 225 -25.54 7.44 -20.05
C LYS A 225 -24.87 6.25 -19.36
N GLN A 226 -25.68 5.29 -18.91
CA GLN A 226 -25.23 4.05 -18.28
C GLN A 226 -25.44 2.92 -19.29
N PRO A 227 -24.43 2.56 -20.11
CA PRO A 227 -24.56 1.43 -21.02
C PRO A 227 -24.68 0.13 -20.25
N SER A 228 -25.18 -0.91 -20.91
CA SER A 228 -25.24 -2.24 -20.36
C SER A 228 -25.01 -3.32 -21.41
N PHE A 229 -24.66 -4.51 -20.96
CA PHE A 229 -24.50 -5.71 -21.78
C PHE A 229 -25.05 -6.94 -21.05
N ASN A 230 -25.45 -7.98 -21.78
CA ASN A 230 -25.91 -9.22 -21.17
C ASN A 230 -24.72 -10.09 -20.77
N PHE A 231 -24.85 -10.90 -19.73
CA PHE A 231 -23.75 -11.74 -19.23
C PHE A 231 -23.10 -12.61 -20.32
N GLN A 232 -23.92 -13.15 -21.22
CA GLN A 232 -23.47 -14.00 -22.33
C GLN A 232 -22.62 -13.27 -23.39
N ASP A 233 -22.71 -11.94 -23.44
CA ASP A 233 -22.00 -11.10 -24.40
C ASP A 233 -20.57 -10.80 -23.92
N PHE A 234 -20.24 -11.11 -22.66
CA PHE A 234 -18.87 -11.00 -22.15
C PHE A 234 -17.93 -11.93 -22.93
N GLU A 235 -16.84 -11.35 -23.46
CA GLU A 235 -15.75 -12.12 -24.08
C GLU A 235 -14.63 -12.36 -23.08
N LYS A 236 -14.07 -11.28 -22.51
CA LYS A 236 -12.96 -11.34 -21.56
C LYS A 236 -12.70 -10.02 -20.86
N LEU A 237 -12.02 -10.11 -19.71
CA LEU A 237 -11.37 -8.97 -19.08
C LEU A 237 -10.04 -8.67 -19.77
N VAL A 238 -9.64 -7.41 -19.84
CA VAL A 238 -8.37 -6.98 -20.45
C VAL A 238 -7.47 -6.30 -19.42
N PHE A 239 -8.00 -5.33 -18.67
CA PHE A 239 -7.25 -4.61 -17.64
C PHE A 239 -8.12 -4.22 -16.45
N ILE A 240 -7.48 -4.05 -15.30
CA ILE A 240 -8.00 -3.23 -14.20
C ILE A 240 -6.89 -2.26 -13.79
N THR A 241 -7.17 -0.96 -13.77
CA THR A 241 -6.18 0.07 -13.47
C THR A 241 -6.72 1.15 -12.53
N TYR A 242 -5.84 1.73 -11.73
CA TYR A 242 -6.09 2.91 -10.88
C TYR A 242 -5.23 4.08 -11.34
N GLY A 243 -5.84 5.27 -11.44
CA GLY A 243 -5.10 6.51 -11.68
C GLY A 243 -4.62 6.73 -13.12
N GLN A 244 -5.15 5.99 -14.10
CA GLN A 244 -4.94 6.26 -15.53
C GLN A 244 -6.23 6.02 -16.32
N MET A 245 -6.81 7.11 -16.83
CA MET A 245 -6.62 7.57 -18.21
C MET A 245 -6.48 9.09 -18.19
#